data_AF-A0A8J2N9P9-F1
#
_entry.id   AF-A0A8J2N9P9-F1
#
_cell.length_a   1.000
_cell.length_b   1.000
_cell.length_c   1.000
_cell.angle_alpha   90.00
_cell.angle_beta   90.00
_cell.angle_gamma   90.00
#
_symmetry.space_group_name_H-M   'P 1'
#
loop_
_entity.id
_entity.type
_entity.pdbx_description
1 polymer ?
#
loop_
_entity_poly.entity_id
_entity_poly.type
_entity_poly.pdbx_seq_one_letter_code
_entity_poly.pdbx_strand_id
1 'polypeptide(L)'
;MAPIADKVFAVTGAASGIGYAVAHHIASLGARLAITDISIEGLKSAENKLEIIAGKDRVFSCVADICDRGAVDAWISDIVSTFGRLDGAVNTAGVHPKESGKVPIWEVTDDDFAFAQQVNVQGTLNLVRAQLSYMVGAVDRHELVTGSVIVFGSIGQYGTLYSPKQSQPVNANYIFLPTVYAVHDTYS
;
A
#
# COMPACT_ATOMS: atom_id res chain seq x y z
N MET A 1 21.99 5.42 15.10
CA MET A 1 20.69 4.76 14.80
C MET A 1 20.22 5.21 13.42
N ALA A 2 19.50 4.36 12.69
CA ALA A 2 18.90 4.78 11.43
C ALA A 2 17.92 5.95 11.67
N PRO A 3 17.76 6.89 10.72
CA PRO A 3 16.90 8.06 10.90
C PRO A 3 15.43 7.76 11.23
N ILE A 4 14.97 6.55 10.92
CA ILE A 4 13.57 6.11 11.10
C ILE A 4 13.35 5.17 12.29
N ALA A 5 14.36 4.96 13.12
CA ALA A 5 14.20 4.11 14.30
C ALA A 5 13.09 4.64 15.22
N ASP A 6 12.29 3.74 15.76
CA ASP A 6 11.12 4.00 16.64
C ASP A 6 9.97 4.81 16.02
N LYS A 7 10.09 5.21 14.76
CA LYS A 7 9.01 5.81 13.97
C LYS A 7 7.99 4.74 13.54
N VAL A 8 6.74 5.14 13.38
CA VAL A 8 5.62 4.24 13.03
C VAL A 8 5.29 4.36 11.55
N PHE A 9 5.38 3.25 10.84
CA PHE A 9 5.06 3.17 9.41
C PHE A 9 3.88 2.25 9.14
N ALA A 10 2.89 2.74 8.39
CA ALA A 10 1.83 1.93 7.82
C ALA A 10 2.27 1.35 6.46
N VAL A 11 2.07 0.06 6.21
CA VAL A 11 2.36 -0.58 4.92
C VAL A 11 1.17 -1.40 4.46
N THR A 12 0.68 -1.12 3.25
CA THR A 12 -0.41 -1.89 2.62
C THR A 12 0.13 -2.85 1.56
N GLY A 13 -0.59 -3.95 1.32
CA GLY A 13 -0.11 -5.01 0.42
C GLY A 13 1.06 -5.77 1.03
N ALA A 14 1.13 -5.82 2.36
CA ALA A 14 2.30 -6.29 3.10
C ALA A 14 2.43 -7.81 3.15
N ALA A 15 1.43 -8.57 2.67
CA ALA A 15 1.50 -10.03 2.67
C ALA A 15 2.53 -10.60 1.69
N SER A 16 2.91 -9.85 0.65
CA SER A 16 3.80 -10.35 -0.40
C SER A 16 4.54 -9.26 -1.19
N GLY A 17 5.39 -9.68 -2.13
CA GLY A 17 5.98 -8.82 -3.15
C GLY A 17 6.73 -7.60 -2.60
N ILE A 18 6.51 -6.46 -3.26
CA ILE A 18 7.14 -5.18 -2.91
C ILE A 18 6.70 -4.73 -1.51
N GLY A 19 5.42 -4.89 -1.15
CA GLY A 19 4.91 -4.45 0.15
C GLY A 19 5.59 -5.18 1.30
N TYR A 20 5.74 -6.51 1.22
CA TYR A 20 6.49 -7.28 2.22
C TYR A 20 7.97 -6.88 2.26
N ALA A 21 8.62 -6.72 1.09
CA ALA A 21 10.03 -6.34 1.04
C ALA A 21 10.29 -4.96 1.67
N VAL A 22 9.38 -4.00 1.43
CA VAL A 22 9.43 -2.68 2.07
C VAL A 22 9.22 -2.80 3.58
N ALA A 23 8.19 -3.53 4.03
CA ALA A 23 7.95 -3.75 5.45
C ALA A 23 9.17 -4.39 6.12
N HIS A 24 9.76 -5.42 5.51
CA HIS A 24 10.98 -6.05 5.99
C HIS A 24 12.14 -5.06 6.12
N HIS A 25 12.37 -4.23 5.11
CA HIS A 25 13.43 -3.24 5.16
C HIS A 25 13.20 -2.21 6.27
N ILE A 26 11.99 -1.68 6.39
CA ILE A 26 11.61 -0.72 7.44
C ILE A 26 11.78 -1.34 8.84
N ALA A 27 11.36 -2.60 9.04
CA ALA A 27 11.60 -3.36 10.27
C ALA A 27 13.10 -3.47 10.60
N SER A 28 13.92 -3.82 9.60
CA SER A 28 15.38 -3.97 9.79
C SER A 28 16.09 -2.68 10.19
N LEU A 29 15.48 -1.53 9.91
CA LEU A 29 15.97 -0.21 10.32
C LEU A 29 15.50 0.20 11.73
N GLY A 30 14.78 -0.68 12.42
CA GLY A 30 14.30 -0.47 13.77
C GLY A 30 13.08 0.43 13.85
N ALA A 31 12.26 0.54 12.81
CA ALA A 31 10.96 1.20 12.91
C ALA A 31 9.91 0.29 13.58
N ARG A 32 8.74 0.84 13.85
CA ARG A 32 7.52 0.09 14.19
C ARG A 32 6.63 0.01 12.94
N LEU A 33 5.94 -1.12 12.79
CA LEU A 33 5.15 -1.41 11.61
C LEU A 33 3.69 -1.64 11.96
N ALA A 34 2.82 -0.99 11.20
CA ALA A 34 1.45 -1.38 11.03
C ALA A 34 1.29 -1.95 9.61
N ILE A 35 0.93 -3.23 9.49
CA ILE A 35 0.79 -3.90 8.19
C ILE A 35 -0.65 -4.28 7.91
N THR A 36 -1.06 -4.17 6.64
CA THR A 36 -2.37 -4.66 6.20
C THR A 36 -2.29 -5.32 4.83
N ASP A 37 -3.19 -6.28 4.65
CA ASP A 37 -3.47 -6.99 3.41
C ASP A 37 -4.86 -7.61 3.51
N ILE A 38 -5.46 -7.95 2.36
CA ILE A 38 -6.74 -8.69 2.31
C ILE A 38 -6.52 -10.19 2.54
N SER A 39 -5.32 -10.71 2.27
CA SER A 39 -4.97 -12.12 2.52
C SER A 39 -4.69 -12.36 3.99
N ILE A 40 -5.60 -13.06 4.68
CA ILE A 40 -5.47 -13.41 6.10
C ILE A 40 -4.21 -14.24 6.36
N GLU A 41 -4.01 -15.30 5.56
CA GLU A 41 -2.89 -16.23 5.73
C GLU A 41 -1.56 -15.58 5.35
N GLY A 42 -1.56 -14.81 4.25
CA GLY A 42 -0.39 -14.08 3.80
C GLY A 42 0.04 -13.03 4.81
N LEU A 43 -0.91 -12.25 5.34
CA LEU A 43 -0.65 -11.24 6.36
C LEU A 43 -0.10 -11.87 7.64
N LYS A 44 -0.70 -12.96 8.11
CA LYS A 44 -0.22 -13.69 9.29
C LYS A 44 1.20 -14.25 9.09
N SER A 45 1.53 -14.73 7.89
CA SER A 45 2.90 -15.16 7.57
C SER A 45 3.88 -13.98 7.60
N ALA A 46 3.49 -12.84 7.03
CA ALA A 46 4.29 -11.63 7.03
C ALA A 46 4.54 -11.10 8.45
N GLU A 47 3.49 -11.01 9.27
CA GLU A 47 3.54 -10.64 10.68
C GLU A 47 4.58 -11.47 11.43
N ASN A 48 4.44 -12.80 11.44
CA ASN A 48 5.37 -13.69 12.15
C ASN A 48 6.85 -13.45 11.72
N LYS A 49 7.09 -13.24 10.43
CA LYS A 49 8.46 -12.98 9.93
C LYS A 49 8.97 -11.61 10.36
N LEU A 50 8.11 -10.60 10.38
CA LEU A 50 8.46 -9.23 10.79
C LEU A 50 8.66 -9.13 12.30
N GLU A 51 7.87 -9.85 13.10
CA GLU A 51 8.05 -9.95 14.55
C GLU A 51 9.42 -10.53 14.93
N ILE A 52 9.95 -11.49 14.16
CA ILE A 52 11.30 -12.03 14.36
C ILE A 52 12.38 -10.97 14.17
N ILE A 53 12.15 -10.00 13.28
CA ILE A 53 13.13 -8.97 12.91
C ILE A 53 13.06 -7.77 13.86
N ALA A 54 11.85 -7.25 14.09
CA ALA A 54 11.65 -6.04 14.87
C ALA A 54 11.38 -6.31 16.35
N GLY A 55 10.75 -7.45 16.67
CA GLY A 55 10.14 -7.70 17.97
C GLY A 55 8.61 -7.61 17.90
N LYS A 56 7.95 -8.45 18.68
CA LYS A 56 6.49 -8.63 18.65
C LYS A 56 5.71 -7.36 19.01
N ASP A 57 6.22 -6.56 19.93
CA ASP A 57 5.63 -5.30 20.37
C ASP A 57 5.75 -4.17 19.33
N ARG A 58 6.49 -4.39 18.25
CA ARG A 58 6.75 -3.40 17.20
C ARG A 58 5.99 -3.68 15.91
N VAL A 59 5.22 -4.75 15.84
CA VAL A 59 4.44 -5.13 14.66
C VAL A 59 2.97 -5.22 15.05
N PHE A 60 2.14 -4.50 14.32
CA PHE A 60 0.69 -4.57 14.40
C PHE A 60 0.16 -4.99 13.03
N SER A 61 -0.62 -6.05 12.95
CA SER A 61 -1.26 -6.48 11.72
C SER A 61 -2.78 -6.34 11.82
N CYS A 62 -3.41 -5.94 10.72
CA CYS A 62 -4.88 -5.89 10.61
C CYS A 62 -5.30 -6.22 9.18
N VAL A 63 -6.26 -7.11 9.02
CA VAL A 63 -6.84 -7.43 7.71
C VAL A 63 -7.82 -6.33 7.34
N ALA A 64 -7.56 -5.62 6.24
CA ALA A 64 -8.45 -4.57 5.76
C ALA A 64 -8.50 -4.55 4.23
N ASP A 65 -9.69 -4.37 3.68
CA ASP A 65 -9.87 -4.04 2.27
C ASP A 65 -9.76 -2.52 2.09
N ILE A 66 -8.80 -2.09 1.29
CA ILE A 66 -8.54 -0.68 1.03
C ILE A 66 -9.68 -0.01 0.24
N CYS A 67 -10.51 -0.79 -0.44
CA CYS A 67 -11.70 -0.32 -1.14
C CYS A 67 -12.81 0.10 -0.17
N ASP A 68 -12.84 -0.48 1.02
CA ASP A 68 -13.76 -0.10 2.09
C ASP A 68 -13.15 1.05 2.89
N ARG A 69 -13.72 2.25 2.69
CA ARG A 69 -13.30 3.44 3.40
C ARG A 69 -13.44 3.29 4.92
N GLY A 70 -14.50 2.65 5.41
CA GLY A 70 -14.72 2.45 6.84
C GLY A 70 -13.65 1.56 7.45
N ALA A 71 -13.27 0.49 6.74
CA ALA A 71 -12.16 -0.39 7.15
C ALA A 71 -10.81 0.35 7.18
N VAL A 72 -10.54 1.19 6.19
CA VAL A 72 -9.32 2.03 6.17
C VAL A 72 -9.30 3.02 7.34
N ASP A 73 -10.41 3.73 7.57
CA ASP A 73 -10.51 4.72 8.66
C ASP A 73 -10.33 4.03 10.03
N ALA A 74 -10.93 2.86 10.22
CA ALA A 74 -10.76 2.03 11.42
C ALA A 74 -9.30 1.57 11.58
N TRP A 75 -8.67 1.08 10.51
CA TRP A 75 -7.27 0.65 10.56
C TRP A 75 -6.33 1.78 10.98
N ILE A 76 -6.48 2.99 10.41
CA ILE A 76 -5.67 4.15 10.84
C ILE A 76 -5.92 4.49 12.31
N SER A 77 -7.18 4.45 12.77
CA SER A 77 -7.51 4.65 14.18
C SER A 77 -6.80 3.63 15.09
N ASP A 78 -6.80 2.35 14.72
CA ASP A 78 -6.17 1.28 15.49
C ASP A 78 -4.64 1.44 15.56
N ILE A 79 -4.01 1.88 14.48
CA ILE A 79 -2.56 2.20 14.47
C ILE A 79 -2.25 3.25 15.52
N VAL A 80 -3.06 4.32 15.55
CA VAL A 80 -2.87 5.44 16.46
C VAL A 80 -3.15 5.01 17.90
N SER A 81 -4.18 4.21 18.12
CA SER A 81 -4.45 3.63 19.45
C SER A 81 -3.31 2.71 19.91
N THR A 82 -2.66 2.00 19.00
CA THR A 82 -1.62 1.02 19.32
C THR A 82 -0.27 1.65 19.56
N PHE A 83 0.14 2.61 18.72
CA PHE A 83 1.49 3.20 18.76
C PHE A 83 1.52 4.67 19.16
N GLY A 84 0.36 5.32 19.29
CA GLY A 84 0.21 6.73 19.64
C GLY A 84 0.48 7.71 18.49
N ARG A 85 0.93 7.23 17.33
CA ARG A 85 1.36 8.07 16.19
C ARG A 85 1.38 7.30 14.87
N LEU A 86 1.47 8.04 13.77
CA LEU A 86 1.77 7.55 12.43
C LEU A 86 2.74 8.54 11.76
N ASP A 87 3.98 8.12 11.53
CA ASP A 87 5.05 8.97 10.98
C ASP A 87 5.20 8.82 9.46
N GLY A 88 4.75 7.70 8.89
CA GLY A 88 4.82 7.49 7.45
C GLY A 88 3.91 6.39 6.99
N ALA A 89 3.64 6.37 5.70
CA ALA A 89 2.88 5.30 5.08
C ALA A 89 3.50 4.90 3.74
N VAL A 90 3.42 3.61 3.42
CA VAL A 90 3.78 3.07 2.10
C VAL A 90 2.61 2.26 1.57
N ASN A 91 1.91 2.83 0.59
CA ASN A 91 0.74 2.23 -0.03
C ASN A 91 1.19 1.40 -1.23
N THR A 92 1.26 0.08 -1.06
CA THR A 92 1.70 -0.87 -2.11
C THR A 92 0.58 -1.83 -2.53
N ALA A 93 -0.54 -1.87 -1.80
CA ALA A 93 -1.70 -2.66 -2.19
C ALA A 93 -2.18 -2.25 -3.59
N GLY A 94 -2.30 -3.24 -4.47
CA GLY A 94 -2.73 -3.08 -5.84
C GLY A 94 -2.88 -4.42 -6.53
N VAL A 95 -3.68 -4.45 -7.58
CA VAL A 95 -3.97 -5.65 -8.38
C VAL A 95 -3.77 -5.36 -9.85
N HIS A 96 -3.47 -6.41 -10.60
CA HIS A 96 -3.66 -6.38 -12.05
C HIS A 96 -5.09 -6.79 -12.38
N PRO A 97 -5.65 -6.30 -13.49
CA PRO A 97 -6.84 -6.92 -14.08
C PRO A 97 -6.58 -8.43 -14.21
N LYS A 98 -7.55 -9.25 -13.81
CA LYS A 98 -7.48 -10.71 -13.84
C LYS A 98 -7.17 -11.23 -15.24
N GLU A 99 -7.65 -10.56 -16.28
CA GLU A 99 -7.50 -10.92 -17.69
C GLU A 99 -6.24 -10.31 -18.33
N SER A 100 -5.60 -9.37 -17.63
CA SER A 100 -4.36 -8.75 -18.09
C SER A 100 -3.27 -9.79 -18.36
N GLY A 101 -2.67 -9.70 -19.55
CA GLY A 101 -1.64 -10.63 -20.00
C GLY A 101 -2.16 -12.01 -20.46
N LYS A 102 -3.46 -12.28 -20.28
CA LYS A 102 -4.09 -13.57 -20.60
C LYS A 102 -4.93 -13.53 -21.87
N VAL A 103 -5.57 -12.38 -22.14
CA VAL A 103 -6.36 -12.14 -23.35
C VAL A 103 -5.84 -10.89 -24.08
N PRO A 104 -6.11 -10.74 -25.38
CA PRO A 104 -5.86 -9.48 -26.07
C PRO A 104 -6.59 -8.31 -25.41
N ILE A 105 -6.02 -7.10 -25.49
CA ILE A 105 -6.58 -5.89 -24.84
C ILE A 105 -8.06 -5.64 -25.17
N TRP A 106 -8.52 -5.94 -26.38
CA TRP A 106 -9.91 -5.74 -26.80
C TRP A 106 -10.88 -6.81 -26.25
N GLU A 107 -10.39 -7.84 -25.57
CA GLU A 107 -11.17 -8.86 -24.88
C GLU A 107 -11.21 -8.65 -23.36
N VAL A 108 -10.39 -7.73 -22.81
CA VAL A 108 -10.44 -7.37 -21.39
C VAL A 108 -11.79 -6.73 -21.10
N THR A 109 -12.50 -7.25 -20.11
CA THR A 109 -13.82 -6.78 -19.73
C THR A 109 -13.80 -5.45 -18.96
N ASP A 110 -14.85 -4.66 -19.13
CA ASP A 110 -15.06 -3.42 -18.36
C ASP A 110 -15.12 -3.69 -16.85
N ASP A 111 -15.66 -4.84 -16.43
CA ASP A 111 -15.73 -5.24 -15.02
C ASP A 111 -14.34 -5.51 -14.43
N ASP A 112 -13.46 -6.17 -15.17
CA ASP A 112 -12.09 -6.43 -14.73
C ASP A 112 -11.26 -5.14 -14.65
N PHE A 113 -11.49 -4.23 -15.59
CA PHE A 113 -10.92 -2.88 -15.55
C PHE A 113 -11.45 -2.07 -14.35
N ALA A 114 -12.76 -2.07 -14.14
CA ALA A 114 -13.42 -1.38 -13.03
C ALA A 114 -12.93 -1.90 -11.67
N PHE A 115 -12.72 -3.21 -11.54
CA PHE A 115 -12.11 -3.80 -10.34
C PHE A 115 -10.69 -3.27 -10.09
N ALA A 116 -9.84 -3.26 -11.12
CA ALA A 116 -8.49 -2.71 -11.00
C ALA A 116 -8.50 -1.22 -10.63
N GLN A 117 -9.42 -0.43 -11.17
CA GLN A 117 -9.59 0.98 -10.79
C GLN A 117 -10.08 1.14 -9.35
N GLN A 118 -11.02 0.31 -8.91
CA GLN A 118 -11.54 0.33 -7.56
C GLN A 118 -10.42 0.12 -6.54
N VAL A 119 -9.54 -0.86 -6.78
CA VAL A 119 -8.41 -1.13 -5.89
C VAL A 119 -7.30 -0.08 -6.02
N ASN A 120 -6.76 0.10 -7.24
CA ASN A 120 -5.52 0.85 -7.45
C ASN A 120 -5.70 2.38 -7.47
N VAL A 121 -6.93 2.87 -7.59
CA VAL A 121 -7.23 4.30 -7.62
C VAL A 121 -8.09 4.67 -6.41
N GLN A 122 -9.29 4.11 -6.31
CA GLN A 122 -10.20 4.46 -5.22
C GLN A 122 -9.67 3.99 -3.87
N GLY A 123 -9.13 2.77 -3.79
CA GLY A 123 -8.52 2.25 -2.58
C GLY A 123 -7.31 3.06 -2.14
N THR A 124 -6.41 3.41 -3.07
CA THR A 124 -5.28 4.30 -2.78
C THR A 124 -5.73 5.69 -2.31
N LEU A 125 -6.78 6.25 -2.90
CA LEU A 125 -7.35 7.51 -2.46
C LEU A 125 -7.90 7.42 -1.03
N ASN A 126 -8.54 6.31 -0.66
CA ASN A 126 -9.01 6.08 0.70
C ASN A 126 -7.85 6.10 1.70
N LEU A 127 -6.76 5.40 1.38
CA LEU A 127 -5.54 5.36 2.19
C LEU A 127 -4.94 6.75 2.38
N VAL A 128 -4.65 7.46 1.27
CA VAL A 128 -4.02 8.78 1.31
C VAL A 128 -4.90 9.76 2.08
N ARG A 129 -6.23 9.72 1.88
CA ARG A 129 -7.17 10.58 2.61
C ARG A 129 -7.10 10.32 4.11
N ALA A 130 -7.20 9.07 4.56
CA ALA A 130 -7.19 8.73 5.98
C ALA A 130 -5.84 9.07 6.63
N GLN A 131 -4.74 8.71 5.97
CA GLN A 131 -3.37 8.96 6.44
C GLN A 131 -3.09 10.47 6.56
N LEU A 132 -3.35 11.25 5.50
CA LEU A 132 -3.10 12.69 5.54
C LEU A 132 -4.05 13.41 6.49
N SER A 133 -5.33 13.00 6.56
CA SER A 133 -6.27 13.54 7.55
C SER A 133 -5.76 13.32 8.96
N TYR A 134 -5.08 12.20 9.22
CA TYR A 134 -4.36 11.92 10.47
C TYR A 134 -2.94 12.51 10.55
N MET A 135 -2.31 13.02 9.49
CA MET A 135 -0.99 13.67 9.58
C MET A 135 -1.07 15.21 9.72
N VAL A 136 -2.06 15.89 9.12
CA VAL A 136 -2.09 17.38 8.99
C VAL A 136 -2.96 18.18 9.97
N GLY A 137 -3.30 17.64 11.13
CA GLY A 137 -4.20 18.22 12.13
C GLY A 137 -5.73 18.10 11.91
N ALA A 138 -6.24 17.47 10.83
CA ALA A 138 -7.68 17.53 10.50
C ALA A 138 -8.64 16.71 11.39
N VAL A 139 -8.08 15.94 12.33
CA VAL A 139 -8.77 15.20 13.41
C VAL A 139 -8.11 15.63 14.71
N ASP A 140 -8.87 15.76 15.80
CA ASP A 140 -8.42 16.30 17.10
C ASP A 140 -7.09 15.69 17.59
N ARG A 141 -6.09 16.53 17.89
CA ARG A 141 -4.78 16.11 18.42
C ARG A 141 -4.10 17.19 19.24
N HIS A 142 -3.15 16.73 20.04
CA HIS A 142 -2.27 17.55 20.86
C HIS A 142 -1.00 18.05 20.12
N GLU A 143 -0.51 17.40 19.05
CA GLU A 143 0.73 17.81 18.33
C GLU A 143 0.70 17.51 16.81
N LEU A 144 1.43 18.32 16.02
CA LEU A 144 1.66 18.13 14.58
C LEU A 144 2.73 17.05 14.34
N VAL A 145 2.48 16.14 13.39
CA VAL A 145 3.46 15.13 12.96
C VAL A 145 3.82 15.38 11.50
N THR A 146 5.07 15.76 11.23
CA THR A 146 5.62 15.76 9.87
C THR A 146 5.78 14.30 9.44
N GLY A 147 4.95 13.84 8.51
CA GLY A 147 4.99 12.47 8.01
C GLY A 147 4.97 12.42 6.48
N SER A 148 5.42 11.30 5.92
CA SER A 148 5.50 11.11 4.46
C SER A 148 4.66 9.92 4.03
N VAL A 149 3.86 10.10 2.98
CA VAL A 149 3.10 9.03 2.34
C VAL A 149 3.76 8.70 1.00
N ILE A 150 4.12 7.44 0.79
CA ILE A 150 4.69 6.94 -0.45
C ILE A 150 3.65 6.03 -1.10
N VAL A 151 3.43 6.19 -2.40
CA VAL A 151 2.44 5.40 -3.15
C VAL A 151 3.14 4.65 -4.28
N PHE A 152 3.00 3.32 -4.26
CA PHE A 152 3.32 2.43 -5.37
C PHE A 152 2.01 2.06 -6.06
N GLY A 153 1.64 2.84 -7.08
CA GLY A 153 0.52 2.53 -7.97
C GLY A 153 0.96 1.88 -9.27
N SER A 154 0.07 1.16 -9.92
CA SER A 154 0.21 0.83 -11.35
C SER A 154 -1.18 0.79 -11.95
N ILE A 155 -1.35 1.50 -13.06
CA ILE A 155 -2.46 1.30 -13.99
C ILE A 155 -1.87 0.73 -15.30
N GLY A 156 -0.74 0.03 -15.25
CA GLY A 156 0.13 -0.08 -16.43
C GLY A 156 0.07 -1.38 -17.21
N GLN A 157 -0.67 -2.39 -16.75
CA GLN A 157 -0.63 -3.71 -17.36
C GLN A 157 -2.03 -4.09 -17.80
N TYR A 158 -2.37 -3.72 -19.03
CA TYR A 158 -3.70 -3.96 -19.61
C TYR A 158 -3.70 -4.92 -20.80
N GLY A 159 -2.57 -5.49 -21.22
CA GLY A 159 -2.62 -6.56 -22.21
C GLY A 159 -1.27 -6.91 -22.82
N THR A 160 -1.11 -8.20 -23.12
CA THR A 160 -0.17 -8.65 -24.14
C THR A 160 -0.83 -8.40 -25.50
N LEU A 161 -0.08 -7.85 -26.47
CA LEU A 161 -0.52 -7.93 -27.86
C LEU A 161 -0.34 -9.39 -28.29
N TYR A 162 -1.38 -10.20 -28.15
CA TYR A 162 -1.42 -11.48 -28.81
C TYR A 162 -1.91 -11.26 -30.23
N SER A 163 -0.99 -11.29 -31.19
CA SER A 163 -1.32 -11.37 -32.61
C SER A 163 -1.30 -12.85 -33.02
N PRO A 164 -2.42 -13.44 -33.49
CA PRO A 164 -2.42 -14.80 -34.02
C PRO A 164 -1.44 -15.03 -35.18
N LYS A 165 -0.92 -13.95 -35.79
CA LYS A 165 0.06 -13.96 -36.88
C LYS A 165 1.51 -13.82 -36.43
N GLN A 166 1.78 -13.58 -35.14
CA GLN A 166 3.13 -13.48 -34.60
C GLN A 166 3.37 -14.61 -33.60
N SER A 167 4.48 -15.34 -33.79
CA SER A 167 4.88 -16.48 -32.96
C SER A 167 5.36 -16.10 -31.56
N GLN A 168 5.52 -14.81 -31.27
CA GLN A 168 5.87 -14.30 -29.95
C GLN A 168 4.91 -13.18 -29.52
N PRO A 169 4.47 -13.16 -28.25
CA PRO A 169 3.69 -12.06 -27.71
C PRO A 169 4.52 -10.77 -27.78
N VAL A 170 3.93 -9.70 -28.31
CA VAL A 170 4.54 -8.38 -28.26
C VAL A 170 4.02 -7.70 -26.99
N ASN A 171 4.92 -7.42 -26.04
CA ASN A 171 4.53 -6.70 -24.83
C ASN A 171 4.32 -5.21 -25.18
N ALA A 172 3.06 -4.76 -25.23
CA ALA A 172 2.75 -3.34 -25.19
C ALA A 172 2.53 -2.92 -23.75
N ASN A 173 3.60 -2.57 -23.06
CA ASN A 173 3.52 -2.03 -21.71
C ASN A 173 3.19 -0.54 -21.80
N TYR A 174 1.95 -0.14 -21.53
CA TYR A 174 1.61 1.25 -21.27
C TYR A 174 1.86 1.55 -19.79
N ILE A 175 3.10 1.87 -19.44
CA ILE A 175 3.44 2.20 -18.06
C ILE A 175 2.99 3.63 -17.77
N PHE A 176 1.84 3.79 -17.11
CA PHE A 176 1.54 5.01 -16.36
C PHE A 176 2.20 4.87 -14.99
N LEU A 177 3.35 5.52 -14.83
CA LEU A 177 4.05 5.57 -13.56
C LEU A 177 3.20 6.39 -12.57
N PRO A 178 2.94 5.89 -11.36
CA PRO A 178 2.38 6.72 -10.31
C PRO A 178 3.40 7.80 -9.95
N THR A 179 2.92 9.02 -9.76
CA THR A 179 3.72 10.10 -9.19
C THR A 179 3.97 9.79 -7.72
N VAL A 180 5.24 9.69 -7.30
CA VAL A 180 5.62 9.66 -5.89
C VAL A 180 5.39 11.05 -5.31
N TYR A 181 4.33 11.23 -4.52
CA TYR A 181 4.08 12.47 -3.79
C TYR A 181 4.63 12.38 -2.38
N ALA A 182 5.81 12.95 -2.13
CA ALA A 182 6.26 13.21 -0.76
C ALA A 182 5.63 14.54 -0.31
N VAL A 183 4.62 14.48 0.56
CA VAL A 183 4.13 15.68 1.25
C VAL A 183 5.13 15.98 2.37
N HIS A 184 5.97 16.98 2.18
CA HIS A 184 6.79 17.54 3.23
C HIS A 184 6.13 18.82 3.74
N ASP A 185 5.82 18.86 5.03
CA ASP A 185 5.40 20.09 5.67
C ASP A 185 6.61 21.04 5.70
N THR A 186 6.51 22.14 4.96
CA THR A 186 7.56 23.17 4.86
C THR A 186 7.11 24.40 5.63
N TYR A 187 6.90 24.25 6.94
CA TYR A 187 6.84 25.40 7.83
C TYR A 187 8.16 25.48 8.59
N SER A 188 9.07 26.29 8.01
CA SER A 188 10.20 26.92 8.69
C SER A 188 9.78 28.31 9.14
#